data_AF-A4EEC7-F1
#
_entry.id   AF-A4EEC7-F1
#
_cell.length_a   1.000
_cell.length_b   1.000
_cell.length_c   1.000
_cell.angle_alpha   90.00
_cell.angle_beta   90.00
_cell.angle_gamma   90.00
#
_symmetry.space_group_name_H-M   'P 1'
#
loop_
_entity.id
_entity.type
_entity.pdbx_description
1 polymer ?
#
loop_
_entity_poly.entity_id
_entity_poly.type
_entity_poly.pdbx_seq_one_letter_code
_entity_poly.pdbx_strand_id
1 'polypeptide(L)'
;MREVKAKMEHPDAKKYVTHGLRKNATIELYEACGDDELVKAVTGHSSIEMLKKYGGQVRQRVLAEQAQEARNRMERNKTET
;
A
#
# COMPACT_ATOMS: atom_id res chain seq x y z
N MET A 1 -0.81 -7.34 -22.23
CA MET A 1 -1.75 -6.31 -21.70
C MET A 1 -2.93 -5.99 -22.62
N ARG A 2 -2.75 -5.75 -23.93
CA ARG A 2 -3.88 -5.48 -24.86
C ARG A 2 -4.91 -6.61 -24.88
N GLU A 3 -4.47 -7.86 -24.94
CA GLU A 3 -5.36 -9.03 -24.94
C GLU A 3 -6.13 -9.20 -23.63
N VAL A 4 -5.48 -8.95 -22.49
CA VAL A 4 -6.14 -9.00 -21.17
C VAL A 4 -7.24 -7.95 -21.09
N LYS A 5 -6.96 -6.71 -21.53
CA LYS A 5 -7.97 -5.63 -21.58
C LYS A 5 -9.13 -5.96 -22.51
N ALA A 6 -8.87 -6.59 -23.65
CA ALA A 6 -9.90 -6.98 -24.61
C ALA A 6 -10.87 -8.04 -24.05
N LYS A 7 -10.42 -8.83 -23.07
CA LYS A 7 -11.22 -9.85 -22.38
C LYS A 7 -11.90 -9.34 -21.10
N MET A 8 -11.76 -8.05 -20.75
CA MET A 8 -12.43 -7.50 -19.57
C MET A 8 -13.92 -7.25 -19.87
N GLU A 9 -14.80 -7.88 -19.10
CA GLU A 9 -16.25 -7.82 -19.29
C GLU A 9 -16.93 -6.70 -18.49
N HIS A 10 -16.24 -6.10 -17.51
CA HIS A 10 -16.81 -5.07 -16.66
C HIS A 10 -17.18 -3.82 -17.48
N PRO A 11 -18.40 -3.25 -17.31
CA PRO A 11 -18.87 -2.11 -18.11
C PRO A 11 -17.93 -0.90 -18.03
N ASP A 12 -17.29 -0.69 -16.88
CA ASP A 12 -16.34 0.41 -16.68
C ASP A 12 -14.88 0.06 -17.00
N ALA A 13 -14.56 -1.16 -17.45
CA ALA A 13 -13.18 -1.58 -17.72
C ALA A 13 -12.47 -0.64 -18.71
N LYS A 14 -13.22 -0.09 -19.68
CA LYS A 14 -12.71 0.88 -20.66
C LYS A 14 -12.37 2.24 -20.06
N LYS A 15 -12.98 2.61 -18.92
CA LYS A 15 -12.73 3.89 -18.23
C LYS A 15 -11.42 3.87 -17.43
N TYR A 16 -10.99 2.71 -16.96
CA TYR A 16 -9.83 2.59 -16.11
C TYR A 16 -8.57 2.23 -16.88
N VAL A 17 -7.45 2.84 -16.48
CA VAL A 17 -6.12 2.45 -16.95
C VAL A 17 -5.48 1.52 -15.93
N THR A 18 -5.00 0.36 -16.39
CA THR A 18 -4.31 -0.65 -15.57
C THR A 18 -3.15 -0.08 -14.74
N HIS A 19 -2.44 0.94 -15.26
CA HIS A 19 -1.39 1.62 -14.50
C HIS A 19 -1.95 2.39 -13.30
N GLY A 20 -3.09 3.07 -13.46
CA GLY A 20 -3.77 3.79 -12.38
C GLY A 20 -4.36 2.83 -11.34
N LEU A 21 -4.91 1.70 -11.78
CA LEU A 21 -5.37 0.66 -10.85
C LEU A 21 -4.21 0.10 -10.00
N ARG A 22 -3.05 -0.18 -10.62
CA ARG A 22 -1.87 -0.62 -9.88
C ARG A 22 -1.39 0.43 -8.88
N LYS A 23 -1.43 1.71 -9.25
CA LYS A 23 -1.12 2.82 -8.33
C LYS A 23 -2.05 2.83 -7.12
N ASN A 24 -3.36 2.72 -7.34
CA ASN A 24 -4.34 2.73 -6.26
C ASN A 24 -4.17 1.51 -5.33
N ALA A 25 -3.96 0.32 -5.91
CA ALA A 25 -3.67 -0.88 -5.13
C ALA A 25 -2.42 -0.72 -4.25
N THR A 26 -1.35 -0.08 -4.75
CA THR A 26 -0.17 0.25 -3.92
C THR A 26 -0.54 1.10 -2.71
N ILE A 27 -1.39 2.10 -2.88
CA ILE A 27 -1.82 3.00 -1.80
C ILE A 27 -2.64 2.23 -0.76
N GLU A 28 -3.66 1.48 -1.20
CA GLU A 28 -4.53 0.70 -0.32
C GLU A 28 -3.76 -0.36 0.47
N LEU A 29 -2.78 -1.03 -0.16
CA LEU A 29 -1.93 -2.00 0.53
C LEU A 29 -1.04 -1.32 1.58
N TYR A 30 -0.56 -0.11 1.32
CA TYR A 30 0.16 0.66 2.34
C TYR A 30 -0.74 1.05 3.52
N GLU A 31 -2.00 1.41 3.28
CA GLU A 31 -2.97 1.68 4.36
C GLU A 31 -3.20 0.44 5.22
N ALA A 32 -3.23 -0.74 4.61
CA ALA A 32 -3.48 -1.98 5.31
C ALA A 32 -2.30 -2.47 6.18
N CYS A 33 -1.05 -2.30 5.72
CA CYS A 33 0.10 -2.92 6.40
C CYS A 33 1.33 -2.03 6.59
N GLY A 34 1.54 -1.00 5.77
CA GLY A 34 2.74 -0.16 5.83
C GLY A 34 4.05 -0.86 5.40
N ASP A 35 4.01 -2.08 4.86
CA ASP A 35 5.20 -2.91 4.56
C ASP A 35 5.65 -2.79 3.09
N ASP A 36 6.89 -2.33 2.89
CA ASP A 36 7.46 -2.13 1.55
C ASP A 36 7.66 -3.42 0.74
N GLU A 37 8.14 -4.50 1.36
CA GLU A 37 8.44 -5.74 0.63
C GLU A 37 7.15 -6.50 0.32
N LEU A 38 6.16 -6.48 1.20
CA LEU A 38 4.85 -7.07 0.93
C LEU A 38 4.14 -6.34 -0.21
N VAL A 39 4.08 -5.01 -0.14
CA VAL A 39 3.46 -4.18 -1.18
C VAL A 39 4.18 -4.40 -2.52
N LYS A 40 5.51 -4.49 -2.52
CA LYS A 40 6.33 -4.76 -3.71
C LYS A 40 6.02 -6.13 -4.33
N ALA A 41 5.98 -7.18 -3.50
CA ALA A 41 5.69 -8.55 -3.93
C ALA A 41 4.31 -8.67 -4.58
N VAL A 42 3.29 -8.06 -3.97
CA VAL A 42 1.90 -8.11 -4.47
C VAL A 42 1.73 -7.29 -5.75
N THR A 43 2.35 -6.10 -5.82
CA THR A 43 2.17 -5.18 -6.95
C THR A 43 3.14 -5.41 -8.11
N GLY A 44 4.10 -6.33 -7.93
CA GLY A 44 5.09 -6.69 -8.95
C GLY A 44 6.07 -5.56 -9.29
N HIS A 45 6.37 -4.68 -8.33
CA HIS A 45 7.38 -3.63 -8.54
C HIS A 45 8.79 -4.22 -8.39
N SER A 46 9.70 -3.83 -9.27
CA SER A 46 11.11 -4.23 -9.18
C SER A 46 11.86 -3.45 -8.10
N SER A 47 11.47 -2.20 -7.83
CA SER A 47 12.10 -1.35 -6.81
C SER A 47 11.08 -0.72 -5.86
N ILE A 48 11.51 -0.53 -4.61
CA ILE A 48 10.74 0.18 -3.58
C ILE A 48 10.58 1.67 -3.92
N GLU A 49 11.52 2.24 -4.67
CA GLU A 49 11.52 3.65 -5.04
C GLU A 49 10.25 4.05 -5.81
N MET A 50 9.75 3.15 -6.67
CA MET A 50 8.48 3.33 -7.37
C MET A 50 7.28 3.32 -6.41
N LEU A 51 7.33 2.52 -5.35
CA LEU A 51 6.27 2.50 -4.33
C LEU A 51 6.24 3.81 -3.54
N LYS A 52 7.41 4.32 -3.15
CA LYS A 52 7.55 5.59 -2.41
C LYS A 52 7.00 6.78 -3.18
N LYS A 53 7.10 6.76 -4.52
CA LYS A 53 6.53 7.82 -5.38
C LYS A 53 5.01 7.92 -5.29
N TYR A 54 4.32 6.80 -5.05
CA TYR A 54 2.85 6.74 -5.05
C TYR A 54 2.25 6.68 -3.65
N GLY A 55 2.86 5.91 -2.76
CA GLY A 55 2.34 5.63 -1.41
C GLY A 55 3.18 6.23 -0.28
N GLY A 56 4.22 7.01 -0.57
CA GLY A 56 5.17 7.48 0.45
C GLY A 56 4.52 8.23 1.62
N GLN A 57 3.57 9.12 1.33
CA GLN A 57 2.84 9.88 2.37
C GLN A 57 1.96 8.96 3.23
N VAL A 58 1.25 8.03 2.61
CA VAL A 58 0.37 7.07 3.29
C VAL A 58 1.19 6.13 4.16
N ARG A 59 2.25 5.57 3.60
CA ARG A 59 3.23 4.74 4.32
C ARG A 59 3.82 5.47 5.52
N GLN A 60 4.23 6.72 5.35
CA GLN A 60 4.80 7.51 6.46
C GLN A 60 3.78 7.69 7.58
N ARG A 61 2.53 8.00 7.25
CA ARG A 61 1.44 8.14 8.23
C ARG A 61 1.21 6.83 8.99
N VAL A 62 1.03 5.72 8.27
CA VAL A 62 0.77 4.39 8.87
C VAL A 62 1.91 3.96 9.78
N LEU A 63 3.16 4.11 9.34
CA LEU A 63 4.33 3.76 10.16
C LEU A 63 4.44 4.65 11.41
N ALA A 64 4.07 5.93 11.32
CA ALA A 64 4.06 6.84 12.46
C ALA A 64 2.98 6.42 13.48
N GLU A 65 1.79 6.07 13.02
CA GLU A 65 0.70 5.55 13.88
C GLU A 65 1.13 4.26 14.59
N GLN A 66 1.67 3.28 13.85
CA GLN A 66 2.18 2.02 14.41
C GLN A 66 3.29 2.24 15.47
N ALA A 67 4.25 3.12 15.18
CA ALA A 67 5.33 3.44 16.11
C ALA A 67 4.79 4.10 17.39
N GLN A 68 3.82 5.00 17.24
CA GLN A 68 3.19 5.68 18.36
C GLN A 68 2.36 4.72 19.23
N GLU A 69 1.65 3.77 18.62
CA GLU A 69 0.94 2.71 19.35
C GLU A 69 1.89 1.79 20.11
N ALA A 70 2.99 1.38 19.50
CA ALA A 70 4.01 0.57 20.15
C ALA A 70 4.61 1.29 21.37
N ARG A 71 4.93 2.58 21.22
CA ARG A 71 5.37 3.44 22.33
C ARG A 71 4.34 3.50 23.45
N ASN A 72 3.07 3.77 23.12
CA ASN A 72 1.99 3.85 24.11
C ASN A 72 1.81 2.53 24.87
N ARG A 73 1.95 1.39 24.18
CA ARG A 73 1.88 0.06 24.80
C ARG A 73 3.02 -0.16 25.79
N MET A 74 4.24 0.21 25.42
CA MET A 74 5.40 0.12 26.31
C MET A 74 5.22 0.95 27.59
N GLU A 75 4.73 2.18 27.48
CA GLU A 75 4.51 3.05 28.64
C GLU A 75 3.42 2.53 29.59
N ARG A 76 2.31 1.98 29.04
CA ARG A 76 1.30 1.30 29.86
C ARG A 76 1.88 0.13 30.65
N ASN A 77 2.64 -0.73 29.97
CA ASN A 77 3.25 -1.91 30.61
C ASN A 77 4.22 -1.55 31.75
N LYS A 78 4.91 -0.41 31.67
CA LYS A 78 5.79 0.08 32.75
C LYS A 78 5.04 0.59 33.97
N THR A 79 3.81 1.07 33.78
CA THR A 79 2.99 1.67 34.85
C THR A 79 2.21 0.60 35.63
N GLU A 80 2.05 -0.59 35.05
CA GLU A 80 1.35 -1.75 35.63
C GLU A 80 2.27 -2.70 36.43
N THR A 81 3.58 -2.44 36.47
CA THR A 81 4.60 -3.14 37.26
C THR A 81 5.12 -2.28 38.39
#